data_AF-A0A2V2EVL6-F1
#
_entry.id   AF-A0A2V2EVL6-F1
#
_cell.length_a   1.000
_cell.length_b   1.000
_cell.length_c   1.000
_cell.angle_alpha   90.00
_cell.angle_beta   90.00
_cell.angle_gamma   90.00
#
_symmetry.space_group_name_H-M   'P 1'
#
loop_
_entity.id
_entity.type
_entity.pdbx_description
1 polymer ?
#
loop_
_entity_poly.entity_id
_entity_poly.type
_entity_poly.pdbx_seq_one_letter_code
_entity_poly.pdbx_strand_id
1 'polypeptide(L)'
;MSKKEKFALYLTPEKKALLERRFREDGSRSLTGFIERAVDFYLDYLSAGDAGLFLPASIKSCLDGRLDQLEDRLAALTFRLAVETDMMAGILVDTCQLSREELRRRRAESVRNVKATNGRVSLEGRAREAWEDEQWPD
;
A
#
# COMPACT_ATOMS: atom_id res chain seq x y z
N MET A 1 -16.36 40.37 -6.93
CA MET A 1 -15.16 40.74 -6.15
C MET A 1 -15.61 41.03 -4.73
N SER A 2 -15.43 40.07 -3.82
CA SER A 2 -15.81 40.26 -2.41
C SER A 2 -15.03 41.43 -1.82
N LYS A 3 -15.66 42.27 -1.00
CA LYS A 3 -15.00 43.40 -0.33
C LYS A 3 -13.95 42.83 0.63
N LYS A 4 -12.67 43.14 0.39
CA LYS A 4 -11.59 42.76 1.31
C LYS A 4 -11.66 43.65 2.56
N GLU A 5 -11.75 43.04 3.74
CA GLU A 5 -11.66 43.75 5.01
C GLU A 5 -10.20 43.89 5.46
N LYS A 6 -9.86 45.05 6.01
CA LYS A 6 -8.50 45.33 6.48
C LYS A 6 -8.35 44.81 7.91
N PHE A 7 -7.53 43.77 8.08
CA PHE A 7 -7.20 43.18 9.36
C PHE A 7 -5.78 43.58 9.81
N ALA A 8 -5.62 44.06 11.04
CA ALA A 8 -4.31 44.37 11.61
C ALA A 8 -3.70 43.11 12.22
N LEU A 9 -2.60 42.60 11.64
CA LEU A 9 -1.89 41.42 12.11
C LEU A 9 -0.59 41.82 12.81
N TYR A 10 -0.44 41.40 14.07
CA TYR A 10 0.80 41.54 14.81
C TYR A 10 1.68 40.30 14.59
N LEU A 11 2.87 40.52 14.05
CA LEU A 11 3.87 39.48 13.82
C LEU A 11 5.18 39.89 14.49
N THR A 12 5.97 38.91 14.91
CA THR A 12 7.35 39.19 15.31
C THR A 12 8.15 39.69 14.11
N PRO A 13 9.16 40.55 14.32
CA PRO A 13 9.97 41.10 13.22
C PRO A 13 10.60 40.00 12.35
N GLU A 14 11.04 38.90 12.98
CA GLU A 14 11.60 37.72 12.33
C GLU A 14 10.58 37.02 11.40
N LYS A 15 9.36 36.80 11.88
CA LYS A 15 8.29 36.19 11.09
C LYS A 15 7.88 37.08 9.92
N LYS A 16 7.85 38.40 10.12
CA LYS A 16 7.57 39.37 9.07
C LYS A 16 8.64 39.33 7.97
N ALA A 17 9.92 39.34 8.35
CA ALA A 17 11.03 39.27 7.40
C ALA A 17 11.02 37.95 6.61
N LEU A 18 10.71 36.83 7.28
CA LEU A 18 10.56 35.53 6.61
C LEU A 18 9.42 35.55 5.58
N LEU A 19 8.28 36.13 5.93
CA LEU A 19 7.12 36.29 5.05
C LEU A 19 7.46 37.11 3.80
N GLU A 20 8.12 38.25 3.97
CA GLU A 20 8.54 39.14 2.86
C GLU A 20 9.59 38.50 1.92
N ARG A 21 10.40 37.59 2.45
CA ARG A 21 11.34 36.78 1.66
C ARG A 21 10.59 35.67 0.90
N ARG A 22 9.82 34.84 1.60
CA ARG A 22 9.13 33.67 1.04
C ARG A 22 8.06 34.05 0.01
N PHE A 23 7.37 35.17 0.21
CA PHE A 23 6.40 35.71 -0.75
C PHE A 23 7.01 35.94 -2.15
N ARG A 24 8.27 36.38 -2.21
CA ARG A 24 9.00 36.58 -3.48
C ARG A 24 9.47 35.26 -4.09
N GLU A 25 9.92 34.31 -3.27
CA GLU A 25 10.34 32.97 -3.70
C GLU A 25 9.17 32.18 -4.32
N ASP A 26 7.95 32.37 -3.80
CA ASP A 26 6.72 31.73 -4.27
C ASP A 26 6.14 32.35 -5.57
N GLY A 27 6.74 33.44 -6.08
CA GLY A 27 6.26 34.12 -7.30
C GLY A 27 4.91 34.83 -7.13
N SER A 28 4.52 35.06 -5.88
CA SER A 28 3.24 35.64 -5.53
C SER A 28 3.18 37.13 -5.87
N ARG A 29 1.99 37.66 -6.24
CA ARG A 29 1.82 39.05 -6.72
C ARG A 29 1.66 40.10 -5.62
N SER A 30 1.18 39.72 -4.43
CA SER A 30 1.14 40.60 -3.25
C SER A 30 1.29 39.81 -1.95
N LEU A 31 1.93 40.40 -0.94
CA LEU A 31 2.12 39.78 0.38
C LEU A 31 0.77 39.33 0.96
N THR A 32 -0.28 40.14 0.76
CA THR A 32 -1.66 39.81 1.13
C THR A 32 -2.14 38.52 0.46
N GLY A 33 -1.92 38.33 -0.84
CA GLY A 33 -2.35 37.11 -1.54
C GLY A 33 -1.56 35.86 -1.13
N PHE A 34 -0.33 36.01 -0.65
CA PHE A 34 0.42 34.91 -0.05
C PHE A 34 -0.10 34.55 1.34
N ILE A 35 -0.43 35.56 2.16
CA ILE A 35 -1.05 35.35 3.46
C ILE A 35 -2.44 34.70 3.29
N GLU A 36 -3.27 35.16 2.34
CA GLU A 36 -4.57 34.58 2.03
C GLU A 36 -4.44 33.08 1.73
N ARG A 37 -3.55 32.66 0.83
CA ARG A 37 -3.32 31.23 0.52
C ARG A 37 -2.81 30.42 1.70
N ALA A 38 -1.94 31.00 2.53
CA ALA A 38 -1.45 30.32 3.72
C ALA A 38 -2.57 30.14 4.77
N VAL A 39 -3.47 31.10 4.89
CA VAL A 39 -4.66 31.03 5.75
C VAL A 39 -5.65 30.01 5.20
N ASP A 40 -5.95 30.05 3.90
CA ASP A 40 -6.82 29.07 3.23
C ASP A 40 -6.30 27.65 3.47
N PHE A 41 -4.99 27.43 3.29
CA PHE A 41 -4.34 26.15 3.59
C PHE A 41 -4.54 25.69 5.04
N TYR A 42 -4.44 26.61 6.01
CA TYR A 42 -4.63 26.28 7.42
C TYR A 42 -6.10 26.04 7.80
N LEU A 43 -7.02 26.78 7.18
CA LEU A 43 -8.46 26.58 7.35
C LEU A 43 -8.92 25.26 6.71
N ASP A 44 -8.39 24.91 5.54
CA ASP A 44 -8.61 23.62 4.90
C ASP A 44 -8.03 22.49 5.77
N TYR A 45 -6.85 22.70 6.37
CA TYR A 45 -6.26 21.76 7.34
C TYR A 45 -7.17 21.52 8.55
N LEU A 46 -7.74 22.57 9.15
CA LEU A 46 -8.64 22.43 10.29
C LEU A 46 -10.00 21.83 9.90
N SER A 47 -10.51 22.17 8.72
CA SER A 47 -11.79 21.67 8.19
C SER A 47 -11.72 20.20 7.76
N ALA A 48 -10.53 19.73 7.37
CA ALA A 48 -10.27 18.32 7.08
C ALA A 48 -10.29 17.42 8.32
N GLY A 49 -10.49 17.98 9.52
CA GLY A 49 -10.93 17.26 10.72
C GLY A 49 -10.06 16.06 11.05
N ASP A 50 -8.81 16.28 11.46
CA ASP A 50 -7.92 15.26 12.02
C ASP A 50 -7.71 13.99 11.15
N ALA A 51 -8.13 14.02 9.88
CA ALA A 51 -7.82 12.98 8.91
C ALA A 51 -6.40 13.23 8.39
N GLY A 52 -5.45 12.56 9.05
CA GLY A 52 -4.03 12.70 8.85
C GLY A 52 -3.60 12.81 7.38
N LEU A 53 -2.74 13.79 7.13
CA LEU A 53 -2.00 14.04 5.89
C LEU A 53 -2.86 14.52 4.72
N PHE A 54 -3.02 15.84 4.62
CA PHE A 54 -3.25 16.47 3.32
C PHE A 54 -1.98 16.27 2.48
N LEU A 55 -1.87 15.12 1.81
CA LEU A 55 -0.86 14.92 0.76
C LEU A 55 -1.21 15.92 -0.33
N PRO A 56 -0.30 16.85 -0.70
CA PRO A 56 -0.46 17.69 -1.88
C PRO A 56 -1.02 16.85 -3.03
N ALA A 57 -2.00 17.37 -3.78
CA ALA A 57 -2.72 16.60 -4.81
C ALA A 57 -1.78 15.84 -5.76
N SER A 58 -0.60 16.41 -6.04
CA SER A 58 0.47 15.78 -6.82
C SER A 58 1.05 14.51 -6.19
N ILE A 59 1.21 14.46 -4.87
CA ILE A 59 1.71 13.29 -4.14
C ILE A 59 0.62 12.22 -4.05
N LYS A 60 -0.63 12.60 -3.80
CA LYS A 60 -1.77 11.68 -3.85
C LYS A 60 -1.89 11.03 -5.23
N SER A 61 -1.92 11.82 -6.30
CA SER A 61 -2.00 11.33 -7.68
C SER A 61 -0.81 10.44 -8.05
N CYS A 62 0.39 10.75 -7.57
CA CYS A 62 1.56 9.89 -7.77
C CYS A 62 1.44 8.54 -7.04
N LEU A 63 0.93 8.54 -5.82
CA LEU A 63 0.69 7.32 -5.04
C LEU A 63 -0.41 6.47 -5.68
N ASP A 64 -1.54 7.07 -6.02
CA ASP A 64 -2.67 6.40 -6.69
C ASP A 64 -2.19 5.75 -7.99
N GLY A 65 -1.47 6.49 -8.86
CA GLY A 65 -0.94 5.92 -10.10
C GLY A 65 0.11 4.80 -9.91
N ARG A 66 0.87 4.83 -8.80
CA ARG A 66 1.79 3.71 -8.46
C ARG A 66 1.04 2.51 -7.92
N LEU A 67 -0.02 2.73 -7.14
CA LEU A 67 -0.87 1.65 -6.63
C LEU A 67 -1.62 0.98 -7.79
N ASP A 68 -2.21 1.74 -8.71
CA ASP A 68 -2.87 1.21 -9.90
C ASP A 68 -1.93 0.30 -10.70
N GLN A 69 -0.69 0.75 -10.94
CA GLN A 69 0.32 -0.05 -11.65
C GLN A 69 0.71 -1.32 -10.89
N LEU A 70 0.74 -1.28 -9.56
CA LEU A 70 1.03 -2.44 -8.73
C LEU A 70 -0.15 -3.42 -8.76
N GLU A 71 -1.38 -2.93 -8.68
CA GLU A 71 -2.60 -3.74 -8.78
C GLU A 71 -2.68 -4.45 -10.13
N ASP A 72 -2.44 -3.73 -11.24
CA ASP A 72 -2.41 -4.31 -12.58
C ASP A 72 -1.34 -5.41 -12.71
N ARG A 73 -0.14 -5.16 -12.18
CA ARG A 73 0.96 -6.13 -12.19
C ARG A 73 0.63 -7.36 -11.33
N LEU A 74 0.08 -7.16 -10.14
CA LEU A 74 -0.32 -8.25 -9.25
C LEU A 74 -1.45 -9.07 -9.86
N ALA A 75 -2.44 -8.43 -10.49
CA ALA A 75 -3.52 -9.11 -11.21
C ALA A 75 -2.97 -9.98 -12.35
N ALA A 76 -2.08 -9.43 -13.18
CA ALA A 76 -1.45 -10.17 -14.28
C ALA A 76 -0.59 -11.34 -13.79
N LEU A 77 0.21 -11.14 -12.74
CA LEU A 77 1.02 -12.21 -12.15
C LEU A 77 0.16 -13.29 -11.50
N THR A 78 -0.89 -12.92 -10.78
CA THR A 78 -1.82 -13.86 -10.14
C THR A 78 -2.59 -14.66 -11.18
N PHE A 79 -3.00 -14.03 -12.29
CA PHE A 79 -3.63 -14.75 -13.41
C PHE A 79 -2.67 -15.78 -14.02
N ARG A 80 -1.43 -15.40 -14.33
CA ARG A 80 -0.43 -16.33 -14.86
C ARG A 80 -0.15 -17.48 -13.89
N LEU A 81 0.00 -17.17 -12.60
CA LEU A 81 0.18 -18.18 -11.56
C LEU A 81 -1.03 -19.12 -11.48
N ALA A 82 -2.25 -18.60 -11.59
CA ALA A 82 -3.47 -19.42 -11.59
C ALA A 82 -3.48 -20.40 -12.77
N VAL A 83 -3.13 -19.94 -13.98
CA VAL A 83 -3.01 -20.79 -15.17
C VAL A 83 -1.96 -21.88 -14.96
N GLU A 84 -0.77 -21.54 -14.49
CA GLU A 84 0.28 -22.53 -14.20
C GLU A 84 -0.16 -23.54 -13.12
N THR A 85 -0.86 -23.09 -12.08
CA THR A 85 -1.37 -23.98 -11.02
C THR A 85 -2.47 -24.93 -11.52
N ASP A 86 -3.32 -24.49 -12.44
CA ASP A 86 -4.35 -25.32 -13.05
C ASP A 86 -3.72 -26.40 -13.95
N MET A 87 -2.75 -26.01 -14.78
CA MET A 87 -1.99 -26.95 -15.61
C MET A 87 -1.26 -28.00 -14.77
N MET A 88 -0.56 -27.58 -13.71
CA MET A 88 0.09 -28.51 -12.78
C MET A 88 -0.93 -29.43 -12.10
N ALA A 89 -2.08 -28.91 -11.68
CA ALA A 89 -3.14 -29.72 -11.08
C ALA A 89 -3.66 -30.79 -12.06
N GLY A 90 -3.84 -30.44 -13.34
CA GLY A 90 -4.20 -31.39 -14.39
C GLY A 90 -3.17 -32.52 -14.53
N ILE A 91 -1.89 -32.18 -14.66
CA ILE A 91 -0.79 -33.17 -14.76
C ILE A 91 -0.74 -34.08 -13.51
N LEU A 92 -0.94 -33.52 -12.31
CA LEU A 92 -0.95 -34.29 -11.07
C LEU A 92 -2.15 -35.24 -10.98
N VAL A 93 -3.32 -34.84 -11.49
CA VAL A 93 -4.49 -35.73 -11.58
C VAL A 93 -4.19 -36.91 -12.52
N ASP A 94 -3.55 -36.64 -13.66
CA ASP A 94 -3.21 -37.68 -14.65
C ASP A 94 -2.15 -38.67 -14.13
N THR A 95 -1.24 -38.22 -13.25
CA THR A 95 -0.08 -39.00 -12.80
C THR A 95 -0.24 -39.65 -11.42
N CYS A 96 -0.91 -39.00 -10.46
CA CYS A 96 -0.90 -39.43 -9.06
C CYS A 96 -2.12 -40.25 -8.61
N GLN A 97 -3.19 -40.34 -9.42
CA GLN A 97 -4.41 -41.12 -9.12
C GLN A 97 -4.92 -41.00 -7.67
N LEU A 98 -4.96 -39.78 -7.13
CA LEU A 98 -5.32 -39.54 -5.74
C LEU A 98 -6.84 -39.62 -5.53
N SER A 99 -7.27 -40.23 -4.42
CA SER A 99 -8.68 -40.23 -4.02
C SER A 99 -9.13 -38.86 -3.51
N ARG A 100 -10.45 -38.64 -3.47
CA ARG A 100 -11.03 -37.40 -2.95
C ARG A 100 -10.71 -37.19 -1.48
N GLU A 101 -10.68 -38.26 -0.69
CA GLU A 101 -10.31 -38.27 0.72
C GLU A 101 -8.85 -37.84 0.91
N GLU A 102 -7.93 -38.37 0.09
CA GLU A 102 -6.51 -38.03 0.15
C GLU A 102 -6.27 -36.55 -0.23
N LEU A 103 -6.97 -36.04 -1.25
CA LEU A 103 -6.91 -34.62 -1.60
C LEU A 103 -7.40 -33.71 -0.47
N ARG A 104 -8.47 -34.10 0.23
CA ARG A 104 -8.98 -33.37 1.40
C ARG A 104 -7.97 -33.36 2.54
N ARG A 105 -7.35 -34.51 2.83
CA ARG A 105 -6.32 -34.65 3.86
C ARG A 105 -5.12 -33.75 3.56
N ARG A 106 -4.56 -33.83 2.34
CA ARG A 106 -3.42 -33.01 1.90
C ARG A 106 -3.71 -31.50 1.94
N ARG A 107 -4.95 -31.09 1.62
CA ARG A 107 -5.38 -29.69 1.76
C ARG A 107 -5.38 -29.25 3.22
N ALA A 108 -5.92 -30.05 4.13
CA ALA A 108 -5.95 -29.74 5.56
C ALA A 108 -4.53 -29.60 6.14
N GLU A 109 -3.63 -30.53 5.81
CA GLU A 109 -2.21 -30.47 6.19
C GLU A 109 -1.55 -29.21 5.64
N SER A 110 -1.75 -28.90 4.35
CA SER A 110 -1.14 -27.72 3.72
C SER A 110 -1.64 -26.41 4.33
N VAL A 111 -2.94 -26.28 4.64
CA VAL A 111 -3.48 -25.10 5.34
C VAL A 111 -2.86 -24.96 6.72
N ARG A 112 -2.72 -26.07 7.45
CA ARG A 112 -2.14 -26.07 8.80
C ARG A 112 -0.67 -25.64 8.76
N ASN A 113 0.10 -26.14 7.79
CA ASN A 113 1.50 -25.77 7.60
C ASN A 113 1.66 -24.29 7.22
N VAL A 114 0.86 -23.79 6.28
CA VAL A 114 0.88 -22.37 5.89
C VAL A 114 0.57 -21.46 7.09
N LYS A 115 -0.38 -21.85 7.95
CA LYS A 115 -0.67 -21.12 9.18
C LYS A 115 0.48 -21.16 10.17
N ALA A 116 1.10 -22.32 10.35
CA ALA A 116 2.23 -22.48 11.28
C ALA A 116 3.47 -21.70 10.84
N THR A 117 3.69 -21.53 9.53
CA THR A 117 4.88 -20.88 8.97
C THR A 117 4.64 -19.43 8.51
N ASN A 118 3.47 -18.85 8.80
CA ASN A 118 3.06 -17.52 8.34
C ASN A 118 3.25 -17.33 6.82
N GLY A 119 2.85 -18.34 6.03
CA GLY A 119 2.93 -18.30 4.57
C GLY A 119 4.29 -18.68 3.98
N ARG A 120 5.30 -19.02 4.79
CA ARG A 120 6.58 -19.51 4.28
C ARG A 120 6.46 -20.99 3.92
N VAL A 121 6.49 -21.29 2.62
CA VAL A 121 6.44 -22.66 2.10
C VAL A 121 7.82 -23.03 1.56
N SER A 122 8.41 -24.12 2.07
CA SER A 122 9.70 -24.67 1.61
C SER A 122 9.54 -26.11 1.17
N LEU A 123 9.93 -26.42 -0.07
CA LEU A 123 9.91 -27.79 -0.59
C LEU A 123 10.91 -28.68 0.16
N GLU A 124 12.13 -28.18 0.40
CA GLU A 124 13.17 -28.91 1.12
C GLU A 124 12.74 -29.23 2.55
N GLY A 125 12.09 -28.27 3.23
CA GLY A 125 11.53 -28.51 4.56
C GLY A 125 10.49 -29.62 4.55
N ARG A 126 9.59 -29.62 3.57
CA ARG A 126 8.56 -30.67 3.42
C ARG A 126 9.15 -32.04 3.06
N ALA A 127 10.20 -32.07 2.24
CA ALA A 127 10.88 -33.31 1.88
C ALA A 127 11.59 -33.91 3.11
N ARG A 128 12.22 -33.07 3.93
CA ARG A 128 12.87 -33.51 5.16
C ARG A 128 11.88 -34.07 6.18
N GLU A 129 10.78 -33.38 6.44
CA GLU A 129 9.70 -33.87 7.33
C GLU A 129 9.18 -35.25 6.86
N ALA A 130 8.95 -35.42 5.56
CA ALA A 130 8.47 -36.69 5.01
C ALA A 130 9.48 -37.84 5.15
N TRP A 131 10.78 -37.56 4.99
CA TRP A 131 11.83 -38.57 5.12
C TRP A 131 12.13 -38.95 6.58
N GLU A 132 11.93 -38.01 7.51
CA GLU A 132 12.03 -38.28 8.95
C GLU A 132 10.85 -39.14 9.45
N ASP A 133 9.64 -38.93 8.92
CA ASP A 133 8.45 -39.74 9.22
C ASP A 133 8.54 -41.18 8.66
N GLU A 134 9.28 -41.41 7.56
CA GLU A 134 9.50 -42.74 6.95
C GLU A 134 10.53 -43.61 7.71
N GLN A 135 11.28 -43.03 8.65
CA GLN A 135 12.37 -43.68 9.37
C GLN A 135 11.96 -44.40 10.68
N TRP A 136 10.65 -44.56 10.95
CA TRP A 136 10.12 -45.41 12.04
C TRP A 136 8.77 -46.04 11.61
N PRO A 137 8.59 -47.38 11.62
CA PRO A 137 8.83 -48.25 12.77
C PRO A 137 9.59 -49.58 12.50
N ASP A 138 10.57 -49.86 13.36
CA ASP A 138 10.97 -51.22 13.76
C ASP A 138 9.98 -51.79 14.80
#